data_AF-A0A1G1W9R9-F1
#
_entry.id   AF-A0A1G1W9R9-F1
#
_cell.length_a   1.000
_cell.length_b   1.000
_cell.length_c   1.000
_cell.angle_alpha   90.00
_cell.angle_beta   90.00
_cell.angle_gamma   90.00
#
_symmetry.space_group_name_H-M   'P 1'
#
loop_
_entity.id
_entity.type
_entity.pdbx_description
1 polymer ?
#
loop_
_entity_poly.entity_id
_entity_poly.type
_entity_poly.pdbx_seq_one_letter_code
_entity_poly.pdbx_strand_id
1 'polypeptide(L)'
;MKRKQIYLTETLDREIRYASLKQNKPQSEVIRDVLEKNLVREKKKMSGGEFLLWLAAGAVPGPKDLSTNLDRYLYGDKSPKYGHLYRKKKRSR
;
A
#
# COMPACT_ATOMS: atom_id res chain seq x y z
N MET A 1 19.36 -16.15 22.06
CA MET A 1 19.26 -16.63 20.66
C MET A 1 18.73 -18.06 20.67
N LYS A 2 17.96 -18.49 19.65
CA LYS A 2 17.52 -19.89 19.48
C LYS A 2 18.30 -20.54 18.32
N ARG A 3 18.86 -21.74 18.52
CA ARG A 3 19.59 -22.48 17.48
C ARG A 3 18.58 -23.21 16.58
N LYS A 4 18.75 -23.07 15.27
CA LYS A 4 18.00 -23.82 14.25
C LYS A 4 18.96 -24.35 13.20
N GLN A 5 18.65 -25.52 12.65
CA GLN A 5 19.34 -26.10 11.50
C GLN A 5 18.37 -26.06 10.33
N ILE A 6 18.86 -25.68 9.15
CA ILE A 6 18.09 -25.60 7.92
C ILE A 6 18.93 -26.19 6.79
N TYR A 7 18.26 -26.85 5.85
CA TYR A 7 18.89 -27.28 4.61
C TYR A 7 18.89 -26.11 3.62
N LEU A 8 20.02 -25.92 2.95
CA LEU A 8 20.19 -24.90 1.92
C LEU A 8 20.47 -25.60 0.58
N THR A 9 19.93 -25.06 -0.50
CA THR A 9 20.36 -25.48 -1.84
C THR A 9 21.78 -24.99 -2.10
N GLU A 10 22.52 -25.67 -2.97
CA GLU A 10 23.87 -25.26 -3.36
C GLU A 10 23.90 -23.83 -3.91
N THR A 11 22.87 -23.47 -4.68
CA THR A 11 22.69 -22.12 -5.20
C THR A 11 22.58 -21.09 -4.09
N LEU A 12 21.79 -21.36 -3.05
CA LEU A 12 21.60 -20.43 -1.94
C LEU A 12 22.86 -20.28 -1.09
N ASP A 13 23.57 -21.39 -0.82
CA ASP A 13 24.85 -21.36 -0.09
C ASP A 13 25.88 -20.50 -0.82
N ARG A 14 25.96 -20.64 -2.15
CA ARG A 14 26.84 -19.82 -2.99
C ARG A 14 26.49 -18.34 -2.92
N GLU A 15 25.20 -17.99 -3.01
CA GLU A 15 24.74 -16.60 -2.90
C GLU A 15 25.03 -16.00 -1.52
N ILE A 16 24.84 -16.77 -0.44
CA ILE A 16 25.15 -16.34 0.93
C ILE A 16 26.66 -16.09 1.09
N ARG A 17 27.51 -16.97 0.56
CA ARG A 17 28.96 -16.77 0.54
C ARG A 17 29.34 -15.49 -0.20
N TYR A 18 28.80 -15.29 -1.39
CA TYR A 18 29.07 -14.10 -2.18
C TYR A 18 28.62 -12.82 -1.46
N ALA A 19 27.42 -12.82 -0.89
CA ALA A 19 26.89 -11.70 -0.12
C ALA A 19 27.71 -11.40 1.14
N SER A 20 28.20 -12.43 1.82
CA SER A 20 29.09 -12.34 2.99
C SER A 20 30.41 -11.65 2.63
N LEU A 21 31.05 -12.05 1.53
CA LEU A 21 32.28 -11.42 1.03
C LEU A 21 32.03 -9.96 0.64
N LYS A 22 30.96 -9.70 -0.11
CA LYS A 22 30.62 -8.35 -0.59
C LYS A 22 30.34 -7.37 0.56
N GLN A 23 29.71 -7.84 1.63
CA GLN A 23 29.32 -7.00 2.77
C GLN A 23 30.37 -6.99 3.89
N ASN A 24 31.43 -7.79 3.78
CA ASN A 24 32.41 -8.05 4.82
C ASN A 24 31.76 -8.42 6.17
N LYS A 25 30.77 -9.32 6.10
CA LYS A 25 29.97 -9.78 7.26
C LYS A 25 30.00 -11.30 7.35
N PRO A 26 29.93 -11.90 8.55
CA PRO A 26 29.74 -13.34 8.69
C PRO A 26 28.45 -13.81 7.98
N GLN A 27 28.47 -14.99 7.36
CA GLN A 27 27.30 -15.56 6.68
C GLN A 27 26.07 -15.65 7.59
N SER A 28 26.25 -15.96 8.87
CA SER A 28 25.18 -16.03 9.86
C SER A 28 24.51 -14.68 10.12
N GLU A 29 25.25 -13.58 9.99
CA GLU A 29 24.71 -12.22 10.08
C GLU A 29 23.96 -11.86 8.79
N VAL A 30 24.51 -12.18 7.62
CA VAL A 30 23.83 -11.99 6.33
C VAL A 30 22.50 -12.72 6.29
N ILE A 31 22.46 -14.00 6.72
CA ILE A 31 21.23 -14.79 6.79
C ILE A 31 20.21 -14.12 7.72
N ARG A 32 20.66 -13.63 8.89
CA ARG A 32 19.78 -12.97 9.85
C ARG A 32 19.20 -11.67 9.29
N ASP A 33 20.04 -10.81 8.71
CA ASP A 33 19.63 -9.53 8.11
C ASP A 33 18.60 -9.75 6.99
N VAL A 34 18.81 -10.77 6.15
CA VAL A 34 17.88 -11.13 5.07
C VAL A 34 16.56 -11.63 5.63
N LEU A 35 16.57 -12.51 6.63
CA LEU A 35 15.36 -13.03 7.26
C LEU A 35 14.58 -11.92 7.98
N GLU A 36 15.25 -11.06 8.74
CA GLU A 36 14.61 -9.94 9.44
C GLU A 36 14.00 -8.95 8.45
N LYS A 37 14.73 -8.54 7.40
CA LYS A 37 14.20 -7.61 6.40
C LYS A 37 12.95 -8.17 5.71
N ASN A 38 12.94 -9.44 5.34
CA ASN A 38 11.80 -10.03 4.65
C ASN A 38 10.61 -10.28 5.58
N LEU A 39 10.84 -10.81 6.79
CA LEU A 39 9.76 -11.05 7.76
C LEU A 39 9.17 -9.74 8.30
N VAL A 40 9.98 -8.69 8.48
CA VAL A 40 9.47 -7.36 8.88
C VAL A 40 8.72 -6.71 7.72
N ARG A 41 9.18 -6.85 6.47
CA ARG A 41 8.46 -6.35 5.29
C ARG A 41 7.11 -7.06 5.10
N GLU A 42 7.05 -8.37 5.30
CA GLU A 42 5.78 -9.12 5.25
C GLU A 42 4.81 -8.68 6.35
N LYS A 43 5.32 -8.34 7.54
CA LYS A 43 4.50 -7.80 8.63
C LYS A 43 4.05 -6.37 8.40
N LYS A 44 4.81 -5.56 7.65
CA LYS A 44 4.44 -4.20 7.25
C LYS A 44 3.50 -4.17 6.04
N LYS A 45 2.61 -5.15 5.90
CA LYS A 45 1.43 -4.97 5.04
C LYS A 45 0.53 -3.99 5.75
N MET A 46 0.41 -2.79 5.17
CA MET A 46 -0.44 -1.75 5.70
C MET A 46 -1.86 -2.32 5.85
N SER A 47 -2.42 -2.23 7.05
CA SER A 47 -3.79 -2.73 7.27
C SER A 47 -4.77 -1.95 6.39
N GLY A 48 -5.95 -2.52 6.10
CA GLY A 48 -6.96 -1.81 5.32
C GLY A 48 -7.32 -0.44 5.92
N GLY A 49 -7.36 -0.33 7.25
CA GLY A 49 -7.58 0.93 7.95
C GLY A 49 -6.42 1.92 7.82
N GLU A 50 -5.17 1.45 7.96
CA GLU A 50 -3.98 2.28 7.75
C GLU A 50 -3.89 2.79 6.32
N PHE A 51 -4.30 1.98 5.33
CA PHE A 51 -4.36 2.38 3.94
C PHE A 51 -5.39 3.49 3.68
N LEU A 52 -6.57 3.38 4.28
CA LEU A 52 -7.59 4.43 4.20
C LEU A 52 -7.14 5.72 4.88
N LEU A 53 -6.46 5.64 6.03
CA LEU A 53 -5.87 6.80 6.72
C LEU A 53 -4.78 7.47 5.89
N TRP A 54 -3.91 6.67 5.26
CA TRP A 54 -2.88 7.18 4.36
C TRP A 54 -3.47 7.89 3.15
N LEU A 55 -4.53 7.34 2.53
CA LEU A 55 -5.25 8.01 1.45
C LEU A 55 -5.93 9.31 1.92
N ALA A 56 -6.54 9.31 3.11
CA ALA A 56 -7.18 10.49 3.67
C ALA A 56 -6.18 11.61 3.96
N ALA A 57 -4.95 11.29 4.38
CA ALA A 57 -3.91 12.28 4.64
C ALA A 57 -3.49 13.07 3.38
N GLY A 58 -3.64 12.48 2.20
CA GLY A 58 -3.39 13.14 0.91
C GLY A 58 -4.63 13.79 0.28
N ALA A 59 -5.80 13.68 0.91
CA ALA A 59 -7.04 14.20 0.34
C ALA A 59 -7.13 15.72 0.53
N VAL A 60 -7.29 16.44 -0.58
CA VAL A 60 -7.62 17.87 -0.57
C VAL A 60 -9.08 18.03 -0.11
N PRO A 61 -9.42 19.04 0.71
CA PRO A 61 -10.81 19.28 1.11
C PRO A 61 -11.70 19.44 -0.12
N GLY A 62 -12.57 18.45 -0.33
CA GLY A 62 -13.59 18.44 -1.36
C GLY A 62 -14.92 19.03 -0.87
N PRO A 63 -15.91 19.17 -1.75
CA PRO A 63 -17.26 19.54 -1.39
C PRO A 63 -17.85 18.62 -0.31
N LYS A 64 -18.49 19.19 0.72
CA LYS A 64 -19.06 18.43 1.86
C LYS A 64 -20.13 17.41 1.44
N ASP A 65 -20.71 17.58 0.26
CA ASP A 65 -21.78 16.77 -0.31
C ASP A 65 -21.29 15.85 -1.45
N LEU A 66 -19.98 15.63 -1.58
CA LEU A 66 -19.38 14.87 -2.67
C LEU A 66 -19.93 13.43 -2.77
N SER A 67 -20.13 12.76 -1.64
CA SER A 67 -20.70 11.40 -1.60
C SER A 67 -22.15 11.37 -2.12
N THR A 68 -22.94 12.41 -1.86
CA THR A 68 -24.35 12.51 -2.26
C THR A 68 -24.51 12.97 -3.71
N ASN A 69 -23.55 13.74 -4.22
CA ASN A 69 -23.61 14.40 -5.53
C ASN A 69 -22.48 13.95 -6.47
N LEU A 70 -22.01 12.71 -6.34
CA LEU A 70 -20.88 12.17 -7.10
C LEU A 70 -21.07 12.34 -8.61
N ASP A 71 -22.23 11.95 -9.14
CA ASP A 71 -22.53 12.05 -10.57
C ASP A 71 -22.51 13.51 -11.07
N ARG A 72 -22.94 14.45 -10.22
CA ARG A 72 -22.92 15.87 -10.52
C ARG A 72 -21.48 16.39 -10.63
N TYR A 73 -20.60 16.01 -9.72
CA TYR A 73 -19.21 16.46 -9.74
C TYR A 73 -18.39 15.79 -10.85
N LEU A 74 -18.70 14.53 -11.18
CA LEU A 74 -18.00 13.79 -12.25
C LEU A 74 -18.47 14.19 -13.65
N TYR A 75 -19.77 14.36 -13.85
CA TYR A 75 -20.36 14.51 -15.19
C TYR A 75 -21.08 15.84 -15.43
N GLY A 76 -21.30 16.63 -14.39
CA GLY A 76 -21.91 17.95 -14.47
C GLY A 76 -23.42 17.95 -14.73
N ASP A 77 -24.04 19.11 -14.49
CA ASP A 77 -25.48 19.34 -14.67
C ASP A 77 -25.95 19.21 -16.13
N LYS A 78 -25.02 19.17 -17.09
CA LYS A 78 -25.27 19.04 -18.53
C LYS A 78 -25.13 17.60 -19.03
N SER A 79 -24.76 16.64 -18.17
CA SER A 79 -24.66 15.24 -18.56
C SER A 79 -26.00 14.76 -19.16
N PRO A 80 -26.01 14.19 -20.38
CA PRO A 80 -27.23 13.66 -20.99
C PRO A 80 -27.88 12.59 -20.11
N LYS A 81 -27.04 11.79 -19.44
CA LYS A 81 -27.47 10.67 -18.62
C LYS A 81 -27.77 11.06 -17.16
N TYR A 82 -27.00 11.97 -16.55
CA TYR A 82 -27.11 12.25 -15.11
C TYR A 82 -27.56 13.68 -14.76
N GLY A 83 -27.45 14.63 -15.70
CA GLY A 83 -27.74 16.05 -15.44
C GLY A 83 -29.21 16.34 -15.11
N HIS A 84 -30.12 15.49 -15.59
CA HIS A 84 -31.56 15.63 -15.33
C HIS A 84 -31.92 15.42 -13.85
N LEU A 85 -31.12 14.65 -13.09
CA LEU A 85 -31.32 14.39 -11.66
C LEU A 85 -31.16 15.66 -10.81
N TYR A 86 -30.38 16.63 -11.29
CA TYR A 86 -30.01 17.83 -10.53
C TYR A 86 -30.70 19.11 -11.04
N ARG A 87 -31.30 19.09 -12.24
CA ARG A 87 -32.04 20.22 -12.83
C ARG A 87 -33.30 20.62 -12.06
N LYS A 88 -34.02 19.66 -11.46
CA LYS A 88 -35.32 19.92 -10.78
C LYS A 88 -35.17 20.53 -9.37
N LYS A 89 -34.01 20.37 -8.73
CA LYS A 89 -33.75 20.86 -7.36
C LYS A 89 -33.63 22.39 -7.23
N LYS A 90 -33.44 23.11 -8.35
CA LYS A 90 -33.23 24.58 -8.38
C LYS A 90 -34.51 25.43 -8.35
N ARG A 91 -35.70 24.82 -8.35
CA ARG A 91 -36.99 25.53 -8.53
C ARG A 91 -37.80 25.82 -7.26
N SER A 92 -37.34 25.43 -6.07
CA SER A 92 -37.97 25.85 -4.81
C SER A 92 -37.19 27.01 -4.19
N ARG A 93 -37.56 28.23 -4.57
CA ARG A 93 -37.38 29.44 -3.78
C ARG A 93 -38.72 30.15 -3.74
#